data_AF-T1EK79-F1
#
_entry.id   AF-T1EK79-F1
#
_cell.length_a   1.000
_cell.length_b   1.000
_cell.length_c   1.000
_cell.angle_alpha   90.00
_cell.angle_beta   90.00
_cell.angle_gamma   90.00
#
_symmetry.space_group_name_H-M   'P 1'
#
loop_
_entity.id
_entity.type
_entity.pdbx_description
1 polymer ?
#
loop_
_entity_poly.entity_id
_entity_poly.type
_entity_poly.pdbx_seq_one_letter_code
_entity_poly.pdbx_strand_id
1 'polypeptide(L)' 'YHCPHCKIIFGDSRVYEIHMEFHDPTDPFHCRLCGRVSKDGRDFFLHVAQFAHK' A
#
# COMPACT_ATOMS: atom_id res chain seq x y z
N TYR A 1 -5.50 -12.76 -0.64
CA TYR A 1 -5.47 -11.76 0.45
C TYR A 1 -5.91 -10.41 -0.09
N HIS A 2 -6.94 -9.78 0.49
CA HIS A 2 -7.63 -8.63 -0.12
C HIS A 2 -7.47 -7.37 0.72
N CYS A 3 -6.92 -6.30 0.14
CA CYS A 3 -6.81 -5.02 0.80
C CYS A 3 -8.16 -4.28 0.81
N PRO A 4 -8.72 -3.93 1.99
CA PRO A 4 -10.01 -3.27 2.07
C PRO A 4 -9.97 -1.82 1.55
N HIS A 5 -8.80 -1.18 1.54
CA HIS A 5 -8.61 0.22 1.12
C HIS A 5 -8.40 0.34 -0.39
N CYS A 6 -7.45 -0.44 -0.93
CA CYS A 6 -7.05 -0.37 -2.34
C CYS A 6 -7.86 -1.29 -3.27
N LYS A 7 -8.63 -2.24 -2.70
CA LYS A 7 -9.36 -3.30 -3.43
C LYS A 7 -8.47 -4.21 -4.29
N ILE A 8 -7.18 -4.27 -3.95
CA ILE A 8 -6.20 -5.11 -4.63
C ILE A 8 -6.18 -6.49 -3.99
N ILE A 9 -6.10 -7.51 -4.83
CA ILE A 9 -6.01 -8.91 -4.44
C ILE A 9 -4.58 -9.38 -4.65
N PHE A 10 -4.00 -9.90 -3.58
CA PHE A 10 -2.66 -10.48 -3.56
C PHE A 10 -2.77 -12.01 -3.55
N GLY A 11 -1.91 -12.65 -4.33
CA GLY A 11 -1.78 -14.12 -4.38
C GLY A 11 -1.02 -14.72 -3.20
N ASP A 12 -0.29 -13.90 -2.44
CA ASP A 12 0.60 -14.31 -1.36
C ASP A 12 0.31 -13.52 -0.07
N SER A 13 0.29 -14.20 1.09
CA SER A 13 0.03 -13.59 2.40
C SER A 13 1.13 -12.61 2.80
N ARG A 14 2.39 -12.99 2.57
CA ARG A 14 3.55 -12.22 2.96
C ARG A 14 3.58 -10.88 2.24
N VAL A 15 3.27 -10.89 0.94
CA VAL A 15 3.17 -9.66 0.14
C VAL A 15 2.02 -8.79 0.64
N TYR A 16 0.90 -9.39 1.03
CA TYR A 16 -0.23 -8.66 1.61
C TYR A 16 0.11 -8.02 2.97
N GLU A 17 0.77 -8.75 3.88
CA GLU A 17 1.19 -8.21 5.17
C GLU A 17 2.12 -7.02 4.98
N ILE A 18 3.15 -7.16 4.15
CA ILE A 18 4.10 -6.08 3.84
C ILE A 18 3.36 -4.88 3.21
N HIS A 19 2.41 -5.13 2.29
CA HIS A 19 1.60 -4.08 1.70
C HIS A 19 0.81 -3.27 2.76
N MET A 20 0.27 -3.93 3.79
CA MET A 20 -0.46 -3.28 4.88
C MET A 20 0.41 -2.37 5.75
N GLU A 21 1.72 -2.64 5.84
CA GLU A 21 2.63 -1.80 6.64
C GLU A 21 2.85 -0.40 6.06
N PHE A 22 2.65 -0.23 4.75
CA PHE A 22 2.79 1.08 4.09
C PHE A 22 1.57 1.99 4.28
N HIS A 23 0.40 1.44 4.61
CA HIS A 23 -0.79 2.22 4.87
C HIS A 23 -0.60 3.05 6.15
N ASP A 24 -0.89 4.35 6.07
CA ASP A 24 -0.99 5.17 7.27
C ASP A 24 -2.30 4.84 8.03
N PRO A 25 -2.28 4.79 9.39
CA PRO A 25 -3.48 4.51 10.18
C PRO A 25 -4.59 5.57 10.04
N THR A 26 -4.23 6.79 9.64
CA THR A 26 -5.16 7.93 9.51
C THR A 26 -5.66 8.11 8.09
N ASP A 27 -4.82 7.81 7.09
CA ASP A 27 -5.18 7.87 5.66
C ASP A 27 -4.56 6.68 4.90
N PRO A 28 -5.37 5.74 4.40
CA PRO A 28 -4.86 4.61 3.64
C PRO A 28 -4.10 5.01 2.37
N PHE A 29 -4.35 6.16 1.75
CA PHE A 29 -3.62 6.54 0.54
C PHE A 29 -2.36 7.35 0.83
N HIS A 30 -2.07 7.58 2.10
CA HIS A 30 -0.83 8.18 2.56
C HIS A 30 0.20 7.10 2.91
N CYS A 31 1.36 7.15 2.26
CA CYS A 31 2.46 6.24 2.54
C CYS A 31 3.09 6.59 3.88
N ARG A 32 2.95 5.68 4.85
CA ARG A 32 3.51 5.82 6.20
C ARG A 32 5.03 6.02 6.23
N LEU A 33 5.76 5.53 5.22
CA LEU A 33 7.22 5.55 5.21
C LEU A 33 7.82 6.84 4.64
N CYS A 34 7.26 7.37 3.56
CA CYS A 34 7.83 8.53 2.87
C CYS A 34 6.90 9.76 2.83
N GLY A 35 5.68 9.62 3.33
CA GLY A 35 4.68 10.69 3.35
C GLY A 35 4.02 10.98 2.00
N ARG A 36 4.24 10.13 0.98
CA ARG A 36 3.61 10.33 -0.33
C ARG A 36 2.11 10.08 -0.24
N VAL A 37 1.32 11.06 -0.66
CA VAL A 37 -0.13 10.90 -0.83
C VAL A 37 -0.42 10.44 -2.27
N SER A 38 -1.14 9.34 -2.36
CA SER A 38 -1.65 8.79 -3.62
C SER A 38 -3.13 9.16 -3.81
N LYS A 39 -3.55 9.28 -5.07
CA LYS A 39 -4.93 9.66 -5.40
C LYS A 39 -5.94 8.52 -5.31
N ASP A 40 -5.47 7.28 -5.43
CA ASP A 40 -6.27 6.07 -5.41
C ASP A 40 -5.41 4.84 -5.04
N GLY A 41 -6.06 3.70 -4.85
CA GLY A 41 -5.39 2.47 -4.46
C GLY A 41 -4.45 1.89 -5.52
N ARG A 42 -4.68 2.16 -6.81
CA ARG A 42 -3.80 1.71 -7.89
C ARG A 42 -2.52 2.52 -7.90
N ASP A 43 -2.62 3.84 -7.75
CA ASP A 43 -1.47 4.75 -7.63
C ASP A 43 -0.64 4.41 -6.38
N PHE A 44 -1.32 4.15 -5.25
CA PHE A 44 -0.66 3.73 -4.02
C PHE A 44 0.09 2.41 -4.19
N PHE A 45 -0.54 1.42 -4.83
CA PHE A 45 0.11 0.15 -5.10
C PHE A 45 1.33 0.28 -6.02
N LEU A 46 1.21 1.04 -7.11
CA LEU A 46 2.35 1.29 -7.98
C LEU A 46 3.48 1.99 -7.23
N HIS A 47 3.16 2.91 -6.33
CA HIS A 47 4.14 3.55 -5.47
C HIS A 47 4.89 2.54 -4.59
N VAL A 48 4.19 1.72 -3.79
CA VAL A 48 4.84 0.79 -2.86
C VAL A 48 5.49 -0.41 -3.55
N ALA A 49 5.00 -0.81 -4.73
CA ALA A 49 5.55 -1.92 -5.49
C ALA A 49 6.82 -1.53 -6.27
N GLN A 50 6.91 -0.29 -6.75
CA GLN A 50 8.06 0.19 -7.54
C GLN A 50 9.13 0.85 -6.69
N PHE A 51 8.75 1.57 -5.63
CA PHE A 51 9.68 2.21 -4.73
C PHE A 51 9.88 1.32 -3.51
N ALA A 52 10.97 0.54 -3.54
CA ALA A 52 11.47 -0.10 -2.34
C ALA A 52 11.94 0.99 -1.37
N HIS A 53 11.09 1.29 -0.39
CA HIS A 53 11.47 2.06 0.77
C HIS A 53 12.49 1.24 1.56
N LYS A 54 13.74 1.70 1.61
CA LYS A 54 14.84 1.03 2.29
C LYS A 54 14.79 1.25 3.79
#